data_AF-A0A960HGL1-F1
#
_entry.id   AF-A0A960HGL1-F1
#
_cell.length_a   1.000
_cell.length_b   1.000
_cell.length_c   1.000
_cell.angle_alpha   90.00
_cell.angle_beta   90.00
_cell.angle_gamma   90.00
#
_symmetry.space_group_name_H-M   'P 1'
#
loop_
_entity.id
_entity.type
_entity.pdbx_description
1 polymer ?
#
loop_
_entity_poly.entity_id
_entity_poly.type
_entity_poly.pdbx_seq_one_letter_code
_entity_poly.pdbx_strand_id
1 'polypeptide(L)'
;MRPRRPRRSTAARSCRCCSIGRPPCRRRSRSSSPTPCRCARAGWTLPGTTPGGPPGTAPTSAPASRCPRDDAPTAAGAPTGLCHHGRVTDDHLPHDFAKDATEHTQAANSRPVPPFDPADFDRVSRGLIAQHPTGVIEGPIGPAWDLGKWSFIQQGAAAPDTVNPSLWRQAQLNCVHGLFEVAPGCWQARGYDISNITFIEGTTGWVIVDPLTCTQTAAACLELANNTLGARPVTGVIYTHSHLDHFGGVLGVTTQADVDAGRCVVVAPEHFMRETVAENLLAGMAMTRRSLYQFGPLLLPGPRGQIDAGLGKGVPLGTPSLIPPTVD
;
A
#
# COMPACT_ATOMS: atom_id res chain seq x y z
N MET A 1 -43.46 0.12 -42.58
CA MET A 1 -44.55 -0.85 -42.83
C MET A 1 -43.99 -2.26 -43.00
N ARG A 2 -44.14 -3.11 -41.99
CA ARG A 2 -44.37 -4.57 -42.03
C ARG A 2 -44.76 -4.98 -40.59
N PRO A 3 -45.74 -5.87 -40.38
CA PRO A 3 -46.64 -5.77 -39.23
C PRO A 3 -46.19 -6.55 -37.98
N ARG A 4 -46.74 -6.14 -36.84
CA ARG A 4 -46.59 -6.71 -35.49
C ARG A 4 -47.67 -7.76 -35.19
N ARG A 5 -47.29 -8.71 -34.31
CA ARG A 5 -48.08 -9.42 -33.26
C ARG A 5 -48.90 -10.67 -33.66
N PRO A 6 -49.23 -11.60 -32.70
CA PRO A 6 -49.34 -11.39 -31.24
C PRO A 6 -48.68 -12.41 -30.28
N ARG A 7 -48.64 -11.99 -29.00
CA ARG A 7 -48.35 -12.75 -27.77
C ARG A 7 -49.60 -13.52 -27.28
N ARG A 8 -49.37 -14.64 -26.57
CA ARG A 8 -50.16 -15.25 -25.47
C ARG A 8 -49.11 -15.87 -24.52
N SER A 9 -48.89 -15.50 -23.24
CA SER A 9 -49.70 -15.62 -22.00
C SER A 9 -50.32 -17.02 -21.84
N THR A 10 -50.07 -17.84 -20.81
CA THR A 10 -50.08 -17.60 -19.35
C THR A 10 -49.57 -18.85 -18.58
N ALA A 11 -48.99 -18.65 -17.39
CA ALA A 11 -49.13 -19.43 -16.13
C ALA A 11 -48.75 -20.93 -16.12
N ALA A 12 -48.27 -21.57 -15.05
CA ALA A 12 -47.82 -21.21 -13.70
C ALA A 12 -47.17 -22.47 -13.06
N ARG A 13 -46.26 -22.22 -12.10
CA ARG A 13 -45.98 -23.00 -10.86
C ARG A 13 -45.78 -24.52 -10.94
N SER A 14 -44.61 -24.97 -10.46
CA SER A 14 -44.53 -25.76 -9.21
C SER A 14 -43.10 -25.86 -8.66
N CYS A 15 -42.93 -25.43 -7.41
CA CYS A 15 -41.80 -25.78 -6.54
C CYS A 15 -41.71 -27.30 -6.32
N ARG A 16 -40.50 -27.84 -6.26
CA ARG A 16 -40.18 -28.97 -5.37
C ARG A 16 -38.79 -28.79 -4.74
N CYS A 17 -38.80 -28.71 -3.41
CA CYS A 17 -37.68 -28.99 -2.53
C CYS A 17 -37.26 -30.45 -2.65
N CYS A 18 -35.95 -30.71 -2.60
CA CYS A 18 -35.30 -31.89 -2.00
C CYS A 18 -33.80 -31.53 -1.89
N SER A 19 -33.31 -30.90 -0.82
CA SER A 19 -32.92 -31.48 0.48
C SER A 19 -32.06 -32.74 0.39
N ILE A 20 -30.75 -32.54 0.23
CA ILE A 20 -29.67 -33.47 0.58
C ILE A 20 -28.65 -32.57 1.30
N GLY A 21 -28.34 -32.66 2.59
CA GLY A 21 -28.15 -33.83 3.44
C GLY A 21 -26.78 -33.64 4.09
N ARG A 22 -26.65 -32.68 5.02
CA ARG A 22 -25.42 -32.44 5.80
C ARG A 22 -25.23 -33.58 6.82
N PRO A 23 -24.02 -34.16 6.97
CA PRO A 23 -23.76 -35.10 8.05
C PRO A 23 -23.59 -34.37 9.40
N PRO A 24 -23.97 -35.01 10.52
CA PRO A 24 -24.09 -34.36 11.82
C PRO A 24 -22.73 -34.14 12.51
N CYS A 25 -22.66 -32.98 13.18
CA CYS A 25 -21.60 -32.58 14.10
C CYS A 25 -21.52 -33.59 15.26
N ARG A 26 -20.44 -34.38 15.32
CA ARG A 26 -20.17 -35.27 16.46
C ARG A 26 -19.72 -34.43 17.66
N ARG A 27 -20.66 -34.19 18.59
CA ARG A 27 -20.35 -33.81 19.98
C ARG A 27 -19.53 -34.93 20.61
N ARG A 28 -18.28 -34.65 20.97
CA ARG A 28 -17.54 -35.41 21.99
C ARG A 28 -17.85 -34.78 23.34
N SER A 29 -18.57 -35.52 24.17
CA SER A 29 -18.66 -35.31 25.60
C SER A 29 -17.32 -35.68 26.25
N ARG A 30 -16.63 -34.72 26.86
CA ARG A 30 -15.80 -34.98 28.04
C ARG A 30 -15.95 -33.84 29.03
N SER A 31 -16.47 -34.23 30.18
CA SER A 31 -16.51 -33.52 31.45
C SER A 31 -15.10 -33.30 32.00
N SER A 32 -14.80 -32.06 32.38
CA SER A 32 -13.95 -31.75 33.53
C SER A 32 -14.11 -30.27 33.87
N SER A 33 -14.55 -30.03 35.09
CA SER A 33 -14.82 -28.77 35.77
C SER A 33 -13.65 -27.76 35.76
N PRO A 34 -13.92 -26.44 35.86
CA PRO A 34 -12.93 -25.39 35.75
C PRO A 34 -12.24 -25.09 37.09
N THR A 35 -10.91 -25.03 37.08
CA THR A 35 -10.11 -24.45 38.17
C THR A 35 -9.88 -22.96 37.87
N PRO A 36 -10.17 -22.02 38.78
CA PRO A 36 -10.07 -20.59 38.51
C PRO A 36 -8.63 -20.08 38.63
N CYS A 37 -8.14 -19.42 37.57
CA CYS A 37 -6.94 -18.57 37.65
C CYS A 37 -7.26 -17.30 38.44
N ARG A 38 -6.53 -17.10 39.55
CA ARG A 38 -6.55 -15.87 40.35
C ARG A 38 -5.99 -14.70 39.54
N CYS A 39 -6.84 -13.76 39.16
CA CYS A 39 -6.42 -12.38 38.87
C CYS A 39 -6.41 -11.59 40.18
N ALA A 40 -5.23 -11.12 40.58
CA ALA A 40 -5.09 -10.14 41.66
C ALA A 40 -5.68 -8.79 41.18
N ARG A 41 -6.67 -8.29 41.92
CA ARG A 41 -7.21 -6.93 41.78
C ARG A 41 -6.24 -5.96 42.42
N ALA A 42 -5.68 -5.05 41.64
CA ALA A 42 -5.22 -3.74 42.12
C ALA A 42 -6.26 -2.72 41.67
N GLY A 43 -7.02 -2.18 42.62
CA GLY A 43 -8.06 -1.19 42.37
C GLY A 43 -7.45 0.19 42.17
N TRP A 44 -7.90 0.89 41.12
CA TRP A 44 -7.78 2.33 41.00
C TRP A 44 -9.16 2.88 40.60
N THR A 45 -9.74 3.65 41.51
CA THR A 45 -11.01 4.37 41.38
C THR A 45 -10.83 5.65 40.59
N LEU A 46 -11.75 5.92 39.65
CA LEU A 46 -11.89 7.19 38.95
C LEU A 46 -12.69 8.20 39.81
N PRO A 47 -12.32 9.49 39.89
CA PRO A 47 -13.22 10.53 40.37
C PRO A 47 -13.98 11.22 39.23
N GLY A 48 -15.28 11.41 39.45
CA GLY A 48 -16.21 12.08 38.53
C GLY A 48 -16.20 13.61 38.57
N THR A 49 -16.94 14.18 37.62
CA THR A 49 -17.13 15.60 37.27
C THR A 49 -18.27 16.27 38.06
N THR A 50 -18.13 17.48 38.63
CA THR A 50 -18.65 18.84 38.18
C THR A 50 -19.02 19.70 39.43
N PRO A 51 -19.39 21.00 39.38
CA PRO A 51 -18.86 22.19 38.65
C PRO A 51 -18.75 23.51 39.49
N GLY A 52 -17.95 24.50 39.02
CA GLY A 52 -18.22 25.96 39.09
C GLY A 52 -17.61 26.85 40.20
N GLY A 53 -16.81 27.88 39.82
CA GLY A 53 -16.50 29.10 40.62
C GLY A 53 -15.14 29.79 40.33
N PRO A 54 -14.99 31.14 40.35
CA PRO A 54 -14.09 31.94 39.46
C PRO A 54 -12.70 32.36 40.06
N PRO A 55 -11.83 33.10 39.32
CA PRO A 55 -10.37 32.97 39.41
C PRO A 55 -9.68 34.01 40.33
N GLY A 56 -8.52 33.63 40.86
CA GLY A 56 -7.66 34.52 41.65
C GLY A 56 -6.18 34.16 41.57
N THR A 57 -5.43 35.01 40.87
CA THR A 57 -4.03 35.42 41.09
C THR A 57 -2.95 34.40 41.46
N ALA A 58 -1.96 34.30 40.57
CA ALA A 58 -0.67 33.63 40.77
C ALA A 58 0.15 34.22 41.93
N PRO A 59 1.05 33.40 42.50
CA PRO A 59 2.36 33.89 42.87
C PRO A 59 3.52 33.05 42.33
N THR A 60 4.65 33.73 42.25
CA THR A 60 5.92 33.47 41.60
C THR A 60 6.88 32.53 42.36
N SER A 61 7.71 31.84 41.56
CA SER A 61 9.13 31.48 41.77
C SER A 61 9.57 30.63 42.98
N ALA A 62 10.16 29.45 42.70
CA ALA A 62 11.57 29.11 42.98
C ALA A 62 11.92 27.71 42.41
N PRO A 63 13.20 27.41 42.10
CA PRO A 63 13.59 26.41 41.10
C PRO A 63 13.82 25.00 41.69
N ALA A 64 13.54 23.98 40.87
CA ALA A 64 13.88 22.58 41.17
C ALA A 64 15.39 22.33 41.00
N SER A 65 15.91 21.58 41.96
CA SER A 65 17.31 21.26 42.23
C SER A 65 17.99 20.41 41.15
N ARG A 66 19.25 20.77 40.84
CA ARG A 66 20.22 19.97 40.08
C ARG A 66 20.81 18.87 40.97
N CYS A 67 20.98 17.67 40.43
CA CYS A 67 21.79 16.61 41.02
C CYS A 67 23.29 17.00 41.06
N PRO A 68 24.06 16.61 42.10
CA PRO A 68 25.48 16.91 42.20
C PRO A 68 26.30 16.13 41.17
N ARG A 69 27.35 16.79 40.64
CA ARG A 69 28.44 16.16 39.89
C ARG A 69 29.52 15.79 40.90
N ASP A 70 29.91 14.52 40.92
CA ASP A 70 31.07 14.07 41.68
C ASP A 70 32.37 14.27 40.88
N ASP A 71 33.41 14.61 41.64
CA ASP A 71 34.72 15.07 41.20
C ASP A 71 35.57 14.03 40.46
N ALA A 72 36.38 14.52 39.54
CA ALA A 72 37.35 13.76 38.76
C ALA A 72 38.66 13.49 39.55
N PRO A 73 39.34 12.35 39.31
CA PRO A 73 40.76 12.24 39.54
C PRO A 73 41.56 12.25 38.22
N THR A 74 42.64 13.03 38.23
CA THR A 74 43.71 13.07 37.23
C THR A 74 44.57 11.81 37.27
N ALA A 75 44.85 11.16 36.12
CA ALA A 75 46.12 10.45 35.87
C ALA A 75 46.31 10.05 34.39
N ALA A 76 47.42 10.52 33.84
CA ALA A 76 48.34 9.95 32.84
C ALA A 76 47.98 8.67 32.04
N GLY A 77 48.31 8.74 30.73
CA GLY A 77 48.74 7.58 29.93
C GLY A 77 47.90 7.29 28.68
N ALA A 78 48.24 7.92 27.55
CA ALA A 78 47.68 7.55 26.25
C ALA A 78 48.57 6.49 25.57
N PRO A 79 48.02 5.35 25.11
CA PRO A 79 48.65 4.56 24.07
C PRO A 79 48.09 4.96 22.70
N THR A 80 48.98 5.37 21.81
CA THR A 80 48.74 5.59 20.39
C THR A 80 48.49 4.26 19.70
N GLY A 81 47.22 3.91 19.49
CA GLY A 81 46.80 2.84 18.59
C GLY A 81 46.25 3.44 17.29
N LEU A 82 47.01 3.33 16.19
CA LEU A 82 46.53 3.65 14.84
C LEU A 82 45.34 2.73 14.50
N CYS A 83 44.15 3.30 14.34
CA CYS A 83 43.03 2.60 13.71
C CYS A 83 43.29 2.51 12.20
N HIS A 84 43.64 1.32 11.73
CA HIS A 84 43.67 1.00 10.31
C HIS A 84 42.24 1.12 9.74
N HIS A 85 42.02 2.04 8.81
CA HIS A 85 40.81 2.05 7.98
C HIS A 85 40.86 0.88 7.00
N GLY A 86 40.50 -0.31 7.50
CA GLY A 86 40.17 -1.46 6.66
C GLY A 86 38.91 -1.14 5.87
N ARG A 87 39.05 -1.08 4.54
CA ARG A 87 37.94 -1.08 3.59
C ARG A 87 37.13 -2.36 3.86
N VAL A 88 35.88 -2.21 4.29
CA VAL A 88 34.95 -3.36 4.39
C VAL A 88 34.75 -3.86 2.97
N THR A 89 35.33 -5.02 2.65
CA THR A 89 34.98 -5.79 1.45
C THR A 89 33.62 -6.43 1.70
N ASP A 90 32.83 -6.58 0.64
CA ASP A 90 31.42 -7.01 0.63
C ASP A 90 31.15 -8.43 1.18
N ASP A 91 32.15 -9.11 1.75
CA ASP A 91 32.12 -10.51 2.17
C ASP A 91 31.41 -10.76 3.53
N HIS A 92 30.75 -9.76 4.11
CA HIS A 92 30.10 -9.86 5.43
C HIS A 92 28.60 -9.52 5.44
N LEU A 93 27.95 -9.46 4.29
CA LEU A 93 26.49 -9.53 4.24
C LEU A 93 26.05 -10.95 4.65
N PRO A 94 25.01 -11.11 5.50
CA PRO A 94 24.60 -12.42 5.96
C PRO A 94 24.32 -13.30 4.75
N HIS A 95 24.97 -14.48 4.70
CA HIS A 95 24.70 -15.51 3.71
C HIS A 95 23.19 -15.65 3.55
N ASP A 96 22.71 -15.55 2.31
CA ASP A 96 21.31 -15.79 1.98
C ASP A 96 20.91 -17.16 2.56
N PHE A 97 20.18 -17.16 3.68
CA PHE A 97 19.77 -18.39 4.34
C PHE A 97 18.75 -19.16 3.49
N ALA A 98 18.18 -18.53 2.45
CA ALA A 98 17.29 -19.18 1.51
C ALA A 98 18.02 -20.27 0.72
N LYS A 99 17.47 -21.48 0.76
CA LYS A 99 18.00 -22.64 0.06
C LYS A 99 17.61 -22.59 -1.42
N ASP A 100 18.35 -23.31 -2.24
CA ASP A 100 18.05 -23.50 -3.65
C ASP A 100 16.70 -24.23 -3.83
N ALA A 101 16.09 -24.07 -5.01
CA ALA A 101 14.88 -24.81 -5.34
C ALA A 101 15.18 -26.32 -5.43
N THR A 102 14.43 -27.12 -4.66
CA THR A 102 14.52 -28.59 -4.75
C THR A 102 14.06 -29.10 -6.11
N GLU A 103 14.44 -30.33 -6.46
CA GLU A 103 13.92 -31.01 -7.66
C GLU A 103 12.39 -31.05 -7.69
N HIS A 104 11.72 -31.19 -6.53
CA HIS A 104 10.27 -31.14 -6.44
C HIS A 104 9.70 -29.76 -6.77
N THR A 105 10.36 -28.68 -6.33
CA THR A 105 9.97 -27.30 -6.64
C THR A 105 10.16 -27.01 -8.13
N GLN A 106 11.30 -27.41 -8.71
CA GLN A 106 11.57 -27.26 -10.13
C GLN A 106 10.55 -28.01 -10.98
N ALA A 107 10.24 -29.27 -10.60
CA ALA A 107 9.21 -30.08 -11.26
C ALA A 107 7.79 -29.49 -11.13
N ALA A 108 7.49 -28.77 -10.03
CA ALA A 108 6.23 -28.07 -9.89
C ALA A 108 6.16 -26.81 -10.78
N ASN A 109 7.28 -26.09 -10.90
CA ASN A 109 7.40 -24.90 -11.74
C ASN A 109 7.41 -25.20 -13.24
N SER A 110 7.85 -26.40 -13.65
CA SER A 110 7.84 -26.84 -15.05
C SER A 110 6.47 -27.35 -15.53
N ARG A 111 5.45 -27.39 -14.66
CA ARG A 111 4.10 -27.82 -15.05
C ARG A 111 3.51 -26.86 -16.09
N PRO A 112 2.82 -27.38 -17.13
CA PRO A 112 2.18 -26.53 -18.12
C PRO A 112 1.16 -25.60 -17.46
N VAL A 113 1.27 -24.31 -17.76
CA VAL A 113 0.25 -23.31 -17.47
C VAL A 113 -0.53 -23.01 -18.75
N PRO A 114 -1.80 -22.56 -18.67
CA PRO A 114 -2.51 -22.07 -19.84
C PRO A 114 -1.66 -21.04 -20.59
N PRO A 115 -1.68 -21.04 -21.94
CA PRO A 115 -0.90 -20.09 -22.71
C PRO A 115 -1.36 -18.68 -22.39
N PHE A 116 -0.40 -17.80 -22.12
CA PHE A 116 -0.68 -16.37 -21.96
C PHE A 116 -0.77 -15.69 -23.32
N ASP A 117 -1.52 -14.59 -23.38
CA ASP A 117 -1.59 -13.78 -24.57
C ASP A 117 -0.23 -13.07 -24.80
N PRO A 118 0.49 -13.36 -25.90
CA PRO A 118 1.77 -12.70 -26.17
C PRO A 118 1.61 -11.17 -26.32
N ALA A 119 0.41 -10.68 -26.66
CA ALA A 119 0.14 -9.26 -26.84
C ALA A 119 0.15 -8.46 -25.52
N ASP A 120 0.23 -9.10 -24.34
CA ASP A 120 0.33 -8.35 -23.07
C ASP A 120 1.60 -7.49 -23.00
N PHE A 121 2.72 -7.96 -23.57
CA PHE A 121 3.96 -7.18 -23.59
C PHE A 121 3.85 -5.94 -24.50
N ASP A 122 3.09 -6.06 -25.59
CA ASP A 122 2.76 -4.91 -26.44
C ASP A 122 1.82 -3.94 -25.71
N ARG A 123 0.79 -4.47 -25.04
CA ARG A 123 -0.20 -3.67 -24.29
C ARG A 123 0.44 -2.89 -23.15
N VAL A 124 1.35 -3.52 -22.39
CA VAL A 124 1.97 -2.87 -21.22
C VAL A 124 2.96 -1.78 -21.61
N SER A 125 3.50 -1.81 -22.84
CA SER A 125 4.44 -0.79 -23.34
C SER A 125 3.74 0.28 -24.20
N ARG A 126 2.53 0.01 -24.67
CA ARG A 126 1.77 0.90 -25.55
C ARG A 126 1.53 2.25 -24.89
N GLY A 127 1.82 3.31 -25.66
CA GLY A 127 1.56 4.68 -25.26
C GLY A 127 2.56 5.27 -24.27
N LEU A 128 3.70 4.62 -24.00
CA LEU A 128 4.74 5.17 -23.12
C LEU A 128 5.27 6.49 -23.68
N ILE A 129 5.17 7.58 -22.90
CA ILE A 129 5.60 8.92 -23.31
C ILE A 129 6.68 9.54 -22.42
N ALA A 130 6.76 9.14 -21.14
CA ALA A 130 7.79 9.63 -20.23
C ALA A 130 8.04 8.66 -19.07
N GLN A 131 9.18 8.81 -18.41
CA GLN A 131 9.53 8.07 -17.20
C GLN A 131 10.18 9.03 -16.20
N HIS A 132 9.95 8.79 -14.90
CA HIS A 132 10.68 9.44 -13.82
C HIS A 132 12.20 9.23 -13.99
N PRO A 133 13.02 10.29 -13.94
CA PRO A 133 14.40 10.27 -14.43
C PRO A 133 15.31 9.29 -13.69
N THR A 134 15.07 9.06 -12.40
CA THR A 134 15.88 8.18 -11.55
C THR A 134 15.20 6.85 -11.23
N GLY A 135 13.88 6.75 -11.43
CA GLY A 135 13.07 5.65 -10.88
C GLY A 135 13.00 5.58 -9.34
N VAL A 136 13.55 6.58 -8.63
CA VAL A 136 13.55 6.68 -7.16
C VAL A 136 12.70 7.88 -6.74
N ILE A 137 11.72 7.65 -5.88
CA ILE A 137 10.86 8.68 -5.29
C ILE A 137 11.20 8.77 -3.80
N GLU A 138 11.68 9.93 -3.38
CA GLU A 138 12.11 10.16 -2.01
C GLU A 138 10.96 10.24 -1.02
N GLY A 139 11.20 9.76 0.19
CA GLY A 139 10.25 9.74 1.30
C GLY A 139 10.85 10.32 2.59
N PRO A 140 10.06 10.42 3.66
CA PRO A 140 10.47 11.09 4.90
C PRO A 140 11.55 10.34 5.70
N ILE A 141 11.72 9.03 5.46
CA ILE A 141 12.64 8.15 6.20
C ILE A 141 13.60 7.40 5.26
N GLY A 142 13.70 7.85 4.00
CA GLY A 142 14.34 7.15 2.88
C GLY A 142 13.40 7.06 1.68
N PRO A 143 13.79 6.37 0.59
CA PRO A 143 12.97 6.28 -0.61
C PRO A 143 11.57 5.71 -0.33
N ALA A 144 10.53 6.47 -0.66
CA ALA A 144 9.15 5.98 -0.63
C ALA A 144 8.93 4.91 -1.69
N TRP A 145 9.59 5.07 -2.85
CA TRP A 145 9.59 4.11 -3.94
C TRP A 145 10.95 4.05 -4.60
N ASP A 146 11.37 2.85 -5.03
CA ASP A 146 12.63 2.64 -5.74
C ASP A 146 12.47 1.44 -6.68
N LEU A 147 12.44 1.73 -7.98
CA LEU A 147 12.32 0.73 -9.04
C LEU A 147 13.58 -0.11 -9.23
N GLY A 148 14.75 0.40 -8.83
CA GLY A 148 16.03 -0.29 -8.94
C GLY A 148 16.07 -1.61 -8.15
N LYS A 149 15.23 -1.74 -7.12
CA LYS A 149 15.02 -2.96 -6.32
C LYS A 149 14.73 -4.20 -7.17
N TRP A 150 14.08 -4.04 -8.33
CA TRP A 150 13.68 -5.14 -9.21
C TRP A 150 14.49 -5.19 -10.52
N SER A 151 15.64 -4.54 -10.57
CA SER A 151 16.53 -4.53 -11.75
C SER A 151 17.02 -5.91 -12.18
N PHE A 152 16.94 -6.93 -11.32
CA PHE A 152 17.24 -8.33 -11.68
C PHE A 152 16.14 -8.99 -12.55
N ILE A 153 14.97 -8.36 -12.68
CA ILE A 153 13.84 -8.85 -13.48
C ILE A 153 13.88 -8.17 -14.86
N GLN A 154 14.45 -8.87 -15.84
CA GLN A 154 14.58 -8.38 -17.21
C GLN A 154 13.51 -9.00 -18.13
N GLN A 155 12.98 -8.23 -19.07
CA GLN A 155 12.01 -8.73 -20.05
C GLN A 155 12.63 -9.87 -20.88
N GLY A 156 11.87 -10.95 -21.06
CA GLY A 156 12.31 -12.12 -21.82
C GLY A 156 13.34 -13.01 -21.11
N ALA A 157 13.81 -12.63 -19.92
CA ALA A 157 14.69 -13.49 -19.13
C ALA A 157 13.93 -14.74 -18.64
N ALA A 158 14.62 -15.88 -18.63
CA ALA A 158 14.09 -17.11 -18.06
C ALA A 158 13.77 -16.93 -16.57
N ALA A 159 12.70 -17.58 -16.10
CA ALA A 159 12.34 -17.58 -14.69
C ALA A 159 13.41 -18.33 -13.88
N PRO A 160 13.92 -17.78 -12.77
CA PRO A 160 14.74 -18.54 -11.84
C PRO A 160 13.97 -19.74 -11.29
N ASP A 161 14.66 -20.85 -11.01
CA ASP A 161 14.03 -22.08 -10.49
C ASP A 161 13.28 -21.89 -9.16
N THR A 162 13.66 -20.87 -8.40
CA THR A 162 13.04 -20.47 -7.13
C THR A 162 11.77 -19.63 -7.30
N VAL A 163 11.40 -19.28 -8.54
CA VAL A 163 10.24 -18.44 -8.86
C VAL A 163 9.28 -19.20 -9.77
N ASN A 164 7.98 -19.10 -9.50
CA ASN A 164 6.98 -19.64 -10.40
C ASN A 164 7.00 -18.90 -11.77
N PRO A 165 7.09 -19.59 -12.93
CA PRO A 165 7.21 -18.93 -14.23
C PRO A 165 6.04 -18.01 -14.61
N SER A 166 4.81 -18.31 -14.16
CA SER A 166 3.66 -17.43 -14.36
C SER A 166 3.82 -16.13 -13.58
N LEU A 167 4.28 -16.21 -12.33
CA LEU A 167 4.54 -15.03 -11.51
C LEU A 167 5.73 -14.23 -12.05
N TRP A 168 6.76 -14.90 -12.57
CA TRP A 168 7.89 -14.24 -13.22
C TRP A 168 7.45 -13.42 -14.43
N ARG A 169 6.60 -13.98 -15.29
CA ARG A 169 6.00 -13.25 -16.41
C ARG A 169 5.23 -12.03 -15.93
N GLN A 170 4.38 -12.17 -14.91
CA GLN A 170 3.63 -11.05 -14.34
C GLN A 170 4.57 -9.97 -13.76
N ALA A 171 5.65 -10.39 -13.09
CA ALA A 171 6.65 -9.50 -12.53
C ALA A 171 7.39 -8.71 -13.62
N GLN A 172 7.67 -9.32 -14.78
CA GLN A 172 8.23 -8.61 -15.94
C GLN A 172 7.26 -7.57 -16.49
N LEU A 173 5.96 -7.89 -16.58
CA LEU A 173 4.93 -6.94 -17.02
C LEU A 173 4.85 -5.75 -16.05
N ASN A 174 4.80 -6.03 -14.74
CA ASN A 174 4.71 -5.00 -13.70
C ASN A 174 6.00 -4.16 -13.56
N CYS A 175 7.14 -4.59 -14.11
CA CYS A 175 8.36 -3.76 -14.18
C CYS A 175 8.29 -2.66 -15.24
N VAL A 176 7.32 -2.72 -16.16
CA VAL A 176 7.10 -1.66 -17.15
C VAL A 176 6.38 -0.49 -16.50
N HIS A 177 7.07 0.64 -16.39
CA HIS A 177 6.66 1.80 -15.62
C HIS A 177 6.87 3.09 -16.42
N GLY A 178 6.18 4.16 -16.01
CA GLY A 178 6.21 5.43 -16.72
C GLY A 178 4.84 6.10 -16.78
N LEU A 179 4.78 7.19 -17.53
CA LEU A 179 3.57 7.88 -17.94
C LEU A 179 3.17 7.39 -19.34
N PHE A 180 1.92 6.99 -19.48
CA PHE A 180 1.40 6.40 -20.71
C PHE A 180 0.13 7.11 -21.17
N GLU A 181 0.00 7.36 -22.46
CA GLU A 181 -1.26 7.75 -23.09
C GLU A 181 -2.16 6.53 -23.30
N VAL A 182 -3.36 6.58 -22.73
CA VAL A 182 -4.38 5.52 -22.84
C VAL A 182 -5.37 5.85 -23.97
N ALA A 183 -5.77 7.11 -24.04
CA ALA A 183 -6.63 7.68 -25.06
C ALA A 183 -6.34 9.20 -25.16
N PRO A 184 -6.76 9.88 -26.23
CA PRO A 184 -6.61 11.33 -26.32
C PRO A 184 -7.22 12.02 -25.09
N GLY A 185 -6.43 12.83 -24.38
CA GLY A 185 -6.87 13.51 -23.15
C GLY A 185 -6.84 12.64 -21.88
N CYS A 186 -6.33 11.40 -21.94
CA CYS A 186 -6.30 10.46 -20.81
C CYS A 186 -4.97 9.70 -20.72
N TRP A 187 -4.28 9.86 -19.58
CA TRP A 187 -2.98 9.27 -19.31
C TRP A 187 -2.95 8.54 -17.98
N GLN A 188 -2.04 7.58 -17.85
CA GLN A 188 -1.80 6.87 -16.58
C GLN A 188 -0.32 6.87 -16.26
N ALA A 189 0.03 7.22 -15.02
CA ALA A 189 1.34 6.88 -14.47
C ALA A 189 1.24 5.52 -13.77
N ARG A 190 2.14 4.60 -14.15
CA ARG A 190 2.13 3.19 -13.73
C ARG A 190 3.49 2.80 -13.17
N GLY A 191 3.49 1.88 -12.20
CA GLY A 191 4.71 1.32 -11.61
C GLY A 191 5.45 2.27 -10.66
N TYR A 192 4.83 3.38 -10.25
CA TYR A 192 5.36 4.28 -9.20
C TYR A 192 4.73 4.04 -7.82
N ASP A 193 3.84 3.05 -7.74
CA ASP A 193 3.13 2.58 -6.56
C ASP A 193 2.59 1.18 -6.90
N ILE A 194 1.82 0.55 -5.99
CA ILE A 194 1.09 -0.68 -6.30
C ILE A 194 -0.05 -0.44 -7.30
N SER A 195 -0.69 0.73 -7.22
CA SER A 195 -1.80 1.15 -8.06
C SER A 195 -1.34 2.09 -9.18
N ASN A 196 -2.26 2.44 -10.07
CA ASN A 196 -2.05 3.43 -11.12
C ASN A 196 -2.79 4.72 -10.74
N ILE A 197 -2.22 5.86 -11.13
CA ILE A 197 -2.88 7.17 -11.08
C ILE A 197 -3.24 7.59 -12.50
N THR A 198 -4.47 8.04 -12.70
CA THR A 198 -4.96 8.46 -14.02
C THR A 198 -5.12 9.97 -14.06
N PHE A 199 -4.63 10.60 -15.12
CA PHE A 199 -4.77 12.03 -15.41
C PHE A 199 -5.70 12.19 -16.60
N ILE A 200 -6.78 12.94 -16.42
CA ILE A 200 -7.74 13.28 -17.47
C ILE A 200 -7.69 14.80 -17.67
N GLU A 201 -7.47 15.22 -18.91
CA GLU A 201 -7.55 16.63 -19.28
C GLU A 201 -9.00 17.09 -19.23
N GLY A 202 -9.31 17.93 -18.23
CA GLY A 202 -10.57 18.65 -18.14
C GLY A 202 -10.51 19.99 -18.87
N THR A 203 -11.64 20.68 -18.91
CA THR A 203 -11.75 22.00 -19.57
C THR A 203 -10.95 23.10 -18.86
N THR A 204 -10.74 22.98 -17.55
CA THR A 204 -10.10 24.01 -16.71
C THR A 204 -8.88 23.50 -15.95
N GLY A 205 -8.55 22.21 -16.04
CA GLY A 205 -7.52 21.61 -15.21
C GLY A 205 -7.49 20.09 -15.30
N TRP A 206 -6.72 19.47 -14.42
CA TRP A 206 -6.70 18.02 -14.27
C TRP A 206 -7.92 17.50 -13.51
N VAL A 207 -8.45 16.38 -13.99
CA VAL A 207 -9.22 15.43 -13.16
C VAL A 207 -8.32 14.22 -12.91
N ILE A 208 -8.02 13.96 -11.65
CA ILE A 208 -7.13 12.88 -11.22
C ILE A 208 -7.96 11.74 -10.66
N VAL A 209 -7.72 10.52 -11.11
CA VAL A 209 -8.36 9.32 -10.57
C VAL A 209 -7.32 8.52 -9.79
N ASP A 210 -7.68 8.17 -8.57
CA ASP A 210 -6.93 7.32 -7.65
C ASP A 210 -5.49 7.80 -7.41
N PRO A 211 -5.29 8.80 -6.54
CA PRO A 211 -3.97 9.40 -6.30
C PRO A 211 -3.07 8.53 -5.41
N LEU A 212 -2.93 7.24 -5.73
CA LEU A 212 -1.93 6.33 -5.17
C LEU A 212 -2.00 6.14 -3.64
N THR A 213 -1.01 5.45 -3.07
CA THR A 213 -0.97 5.07 -1.65
C THR A 213 -0.43 6.17 -0.75
N CYS A 214 0.49 7.01 -1.23
CA CYS A 214 1.11 8.05 -0.40
C CYS A 214 1.38 9.36 -1.15
N THR A 215 1.49 10.45 -0.38
CA THR A 215 1.67 11.81 -0.88
C THR A 215 2.85 11.93 -1.86
N GLN A 216 3.95 11.25 -1.57
CA GLN A 216 5.20 11.36 -2.32
C GLN A 216 5.07 10.75 -3.73
N THR A 217 4.48 9.55 -3.85
CA THR A 217 4.32 8.89 -5.15
C THR A 217 3.34 9.66 -6.03
N ALA A 218 2.25 10.16 -5.45
CA ALA A 218 1.25 10.94 -6.18
C ALA A 218 1.81 12.29 -6.66
N ALA A 219 2.57 13.00 -5.81
CA ALA A 219 3.23 14.25 -6.17
C ALA A 219 4.24 14.06 -7.30
N ALA A 220 5.09 13.02 -7.23
CA ALA A 220 6.06 12.72 -8.27
C ALA A 220 5.39 12.37 -9.61
N CYS A 221 4.26 11.66 -9.58
CA CYS A 221 3.49 11.35 -10.79
C CYS A 221 2.83 12.60 -11.40
N LEU A 222 2.28 13.50 -10.57
CA LEU A 222 1.72 14.77 -11.04
C LEU A 222 2.81 15.68 -11.62
N GLU A 223 3.99 15.73 -10.99
CA GLU A 223 5.14 16.45 -11.53
C GLU A 223 5.57 15.88 -12.89
N LEU A 224 5.69 14.55 -13.02
CA LEU A 224 5.99 13.88 -14.29
C LEU A 224 4.96 14.24 -15.37
N ALA A 225 3.67 14.21 -15.04
CA ALA A 225 2.59 14.59 -15.95
C ALA A 225 2.68 16.07 -16.35
N ASN A 226 2.89 16.98 -15.40
CA ASN A 226 3.00 18.42 -15.67
C ASN A 226 4.23 18.76 -16.52
N ASN A 227 5.37 18.12 -16.26
CA ASN A 227 6.60 18.32 -17.04
C ASN A 227 6.47 17.79 -18.48
N THR A 228 5.66 16.75 -18.68
CA THR A 228 5.50 16.11 -20.00
C THR A 228 4.37 16.73 -20.82
N LEU A 229 3.24 17.03 -20.18
CA LEU A 229 1.97 17.37 -20.82
C LEU A 229 1.59 18.85 -20.65
N GLY A 230 2.37 19.61 -19.89
CA GLY A 230 2.07 20.98 -19.48
C GLY A 230 1.33 21.04 -18.14
N ALA A 231 1.77 21.98 -17.29
CA ALA A 231 1.19 22.17 -15.96
C ALA A 231 -0.25 22.70 -16.03
N ARG A 232 -1.14 22.11 -15.23
CA ARG A 232 -2.54 22.53 -15.08
C ARG A 232 -2.95 22.42 -13.61
N PRO A 233 -3.87 23.27 -13.12
CA PRO A 233 -4.40 23.12 -11.76
C PRO A 233 -5.19 21.81 -11.64
N VAL A 234 -5.16 21.18 -10.46
CA VAL A 234 -6.02 20.03 -10.17
C VAL A 234 -7.39 20.54 -9.75
N THR A 235 -8.40 20.25 -10.59
CA THR A 235 -9.78 20.73 -10.40
C THR A 235 -10.74 19.65 -9.93
N GLY A 236 -10.34 18.38 -10.05
CA GLY A 236 -11.11 17.26 -9.52
C GLY A 236 -10.22 16.09 -9.14
N VAL A 237 -10.61 15.38 -8.09
CA VAL A 237 -10.05 14.09 -7.69
C VAL A 237 -11.20 13.09 -7.57
N ILE A 238 -11.03 11.90 -8.13
CA ILE A 238 -11.98 10.80 -8.03
C ILE A 238 -11.30 9.65 -7.28
N TYR A 239 -11.93 9.18 -6.21
CA TYR A 239 -11.60 7.89 -5.61
C TYR A 239 -12.54 6.85 -6.21
N THR A 240 -12.02 5.79 -6.80
CA THR A 240 -12.86 4.75 -7.39
C THR A 240 -13.43 3.81 -6.33
N HIS A 241 -12.72 3.62 -5.22
CA HIS A 241 -13.15 2.78 -4.09
C HIS A 241 -12.35 3.08 -2.82
N SER A 242 -12.70 2.40 -1.71
CA SER A 242 -12.28 2.70 -0.34
C SER A 242 -10.95 2.09 0.12
N HIS A 243 -10.10 1.57 -0.78
CA HIS A 243 -8.79 1.06 -0.40
C HIS A 243 -7.71 2.15 -0.45
N LEU A 244 -6.71 2.02 0.44
CA LEU A 244 -5.70 3.04 0.70
C LEU A 244 -4.91 3.45 -0.55
N ASP A 245 -4.62 2.51 -1.44
CA ASP A 245 -3.87 2.73 -2.68
C ASP A 245 -4.63 3.56 -3.73
N HIS A 246 -5.88 3.95 -3.44
CA HIS A 246 -6.73 4.74 -4.34
C HIS A 246 -7.09 6.12 -3.78
N PHE A 247 -6.64 6.48 -2.58
CA PHE A 247 -6.85 7.84 -2.03
C PHE A 247 -5.67 8.35 -1.20
N GLY A 248 -4.77 7.46 -0.78
CA GLY A 248 -3.73 7.73 0.21
C GLY A 248 -2.76 8.85 -0.18
N GLY A 249 -2.52 9.09 -1.47
CA GLY A 249 -1.68 10.19 -1.93
C GLY A 249 -2.40 11.47 -2.31
N VAL A 250 -3.67 11.67 -1.91
CA VAL A 250 -4.43 12.86 -2.31
C VAL A 250 -3.76 14.20 -1.96
N LEU A 251 -3.06 14.30 -0.81
CA LEU A 251 -2.32 15.51 -0.46
C LEU A 251 -1.06 15.75 -1.32
N GLY A 252 -0.71 14.81 -2.19
CA GLY A 252 0.33 14.99 -3.22
C GLY A 252 -0.19 15.70 -4.47
N VAL A 253 -1.50 15.76 -4.68
CA VAL A 253 -2.11 16.31 -5.89
C VAL A 253 -3.02 17.51 -5.66
N THR A 254 -3.53 17.69 -4.43
CA THR A 254 -4.34 18.84 -4.05
C THR A 254 -4.16 19.15 -2.56
N THR A 255 -4.84 20.19 -2.07
CA THR A 255 -4.80 20.59 -0.66
C THR A 255 -6.20 20.69 -0.07
N GLN A 256 -6.33 20.51 1.24
CA GLN A 256 -7.60 20.76 1.93
C GLN A 256 -8.10 22.19 1.68
N ALA A 257 -7.19 23.18 1.63
CA ALA A 257 -7.53 24.57 1.35
C ALA A 257 -8.06 24.81 -0.08
N ASP A 258 -7.63 24.03 -1.06
CA ASP A 258 -8.19 24.09 -2.42
C ASP A 258 -9.58 23.46 -2.48
N VAL A 259 -9.78 22.36 -1.75
CA VAL A 259 -11.08 21.68 -1.66
C VAL A 259 -12.10 22.54 -0.92
N ASP A 260 -11.74 23.09 0.24
CA ASP A 260 -12.61 23.97 1.04
C ASP A 260 -13.00 25.25 0.28
N ALA A 261 -12.09 25.75 -0.58
CA ALA A 261 -12.34 26.92 -1.41
C ALA A 261 -13.09 26.59 -2.72
N GLY A 262 -13.45 25.33 -2.97
CA GLY A 262 -14.14 24.89 -4.18
C GLY A 262 -13.29 24.91 -5.44
N ARG A 263 -11.96 25.01 -5.32
CA ARG A 263 -11.02 24.93 -6.45
C ARG A 263 -10.81 23.50 -6.93
N CYS A 264 -11.00 22.52 -6.04
CA CYS A 264 -10.92 21.10 -6.33
C CYS A 264 -12.13 20.35 -5.76
N VAL A 265 -12.80 19.55 -6.56
CA VAL A 265 -13.92 18.68 -6.12
C VAL A 265 -13.38 17.27 -5.87
N VAL A 266 -13.74 16.66 -4.74
CA VAL A 266 -13.37 15.26 -4.45
C VAL A 266 -14.62 14.39 -4.55
N VAL A 267 -14.63 13.46 -5.48
CA VAL A 267 -15.77 12.57 -5.76
C VAL A 267 -15.43 11.14 -5.33
N ALA A 268 -16.34 10.47 -4.65
CA ALA A 268 -16.23 9.06 -4.32
C ALA A 268 -17.58 8.34 -4.44
N PRO A 269 -17.63 7.00 -4.41
CA PRO A 269 -18.88 6.27 -4.34
C PRO A 269 -19.61 6.50 -3.00
N GLU A 270 -20.92 6.34 -3.03
CA GLU A 270 -21.75 6.34 -1.83
C GLU A 270 -21.14 5.41 -0.76
N HIS A 271 -21.12 5.88 0.48
CA HIS A 271 -20.57 5.19 1.65
C HIS A 271 -19.03 5.05 1.71
N PHE A 272 -18.27 5.67 0.79
CA PHE A 272 -16.81 5.63 0.81
C PHE A 272 -16.21 5.90 2.20
N MET A 273 -16.62 7.00 2.87
CA MET A 273 -16.08 7.35 4.20
C MET A 273 -16.39 6.30 5.27
N ARG A 274 -17.56 5.66 5.19
CA ARG A 274 -17.94 4.59 6.12
C ARG A 274 -17.02 3.39 5.95
N GLU A 275 -16.83 2.93 4.71
CA GLU A 275 -16.05 1.73 4.43
C GLU A 275 -14.56 1.94 4.69
N THR A 276 -13.99 3.07 4.25
CA THR A 276 -12.58 3.43 4.49
C THR A 276 -12.23 3.40 5.98
N VAL A 277 -13.12 3.90 6.83
CA VAL A 277 -12.93 3.93 8.28
C VAL A 277 -13.24 2.57 8.92
N ALA A 278 -14.35 1.94 8.55
CA ALA A 278 -14.79 0.69 9.16
C ALA A 278 -13.81 -0.47 8.91
N GLU A 279 -13.23 -0.54 7.70
CA GLU A 279 -12.28 -1.58 7.31
C GLU A 279 -11.05 -1.59 8.24
N ASN A 280 -10.54 -0.41 8.60
CA ASN A 280 -9.22 -0.28 9.22
C ASN A 280 -9.26 -0.14 10.75
N LEU A 281 -10.44 0.04 11.37
CA LEU A 281 -10.52 0.26 12.82
C LEU A 281 -10.50 -1.03 13.64
N LEU A 282 -11.54 -1.88 13.52
CA LEU A 282 -11.75 -2.98 14.47
C LEU A 282 -10.67 -4.07 14.38
N ALA A 283 -10.24 -4.38 13.16
CA ALA A 283 -9.25 -5.42 12.88
C ALA A 283 -7.91 -4.87 12.37
N GLY A 284 -7.72 -3.54 12.39
CA GLY A 284 -6.58 -2.86 11.75
C GLY A 284 -5.22 -3.43 12.15
N MET A 285 -4.97 -3.61 13.44
CA MET A 285 -3.69 -4.15 13.91
C MET A 285 -3.40 -5.57 13.38
N ALA A 286 -4.43 -6.42 13.34
CA ALA A 286 -4.30 -7.77 12.81
C ALA A 286 -4.10 -7.77 11.29
N MET A 287 -4.84 -6.90 10.58
CA MET A 287 -4.72 -6.71 9.13
C MET A 287 -3.33 -6.19 8.76
N THR A 288 -2.84 -5.14 9.41
CA THR A 288 -1.51 -4.57 9.21
C THR A 288 -0.42 -5.60 9.48
N ARG A 289 -0.51 -6.39 10.56
CA ARG A 289 0.51 -7.42 10.81
C ARG A 289 0.50 -8.50 9.73
N ARG A 290 -0.67 -8.87 9.21
CA ARG A 290 -0.80 -9.88 8.14
C ARG A 290 -0.39 -9.34 6.77
N SER A 291 -0.60 -8.05 6.50
CA SER A 291 -0.18 -7.42 5.24
C SER A 291 1.34 -7.43 5.07
N LEU A 292 2.11 -7.38 6.17
CA LEU A 292 3.56 -7.56 6.14
C LEU A 292 4.01 -8.92 5.58
N TYR A 293 3.18 -9.96 5.68
CA TYR A 293 3.44 -11.24 5.02
C TYR A 293 2.93 -11.26 3.59
N GLN A 294 1.74 -10.69 3.35
CA GLN A 294 1.11 -10.68 2.03
C GLN A 294 1.92 -9.91 0.98
N PHE A 295 2.40 -8.71 1.33
CA PHE A 295 3.16 -7.85 0.41
C PHE A 295 4.67 -8.01 0.54
N GLY A 296 5.12 -8.71 1.58
CA GLY A 296 6.54 -8.99 1.83
C GLY A 296 7.47 -7.78 1.93
N PRO A 297 7.10 -6.62 2.51
CA PRO A 297 7.99 -5.46 2.60
C PRO A 297 9.24 -5.70 3.46
N LEU A 298 9.27 -6.81 4.24
CA LEU A 298 10.41 -7.22 5.06
C LEU A 298 11.34 -8.23 4.36
N LEU A 299 10.99 -8.67 3.16
CA LEU A 299 11.83 -9.56 2.35
C LEU A 299 12.76 -8.71 1.48
N LEU A 300 14.01 -9.14 1.34
CA LEU A 300 14.94 -8.53 0.39
C LEU A 300 14.42 -8.77 -1.04
N PRO A 301 14.46 -7.76 -1.92
CA PRO A 301 14.18 -7.97 -3.34
C PRO A 301 15.19 -8.94 -3.96
N GLY A 302 14.71 -9.98 -4.64
CA GLY A 302 15.59 -10.96 -5.30
C GLY A 302 14.89 -12.26 -5.66
N PRO A 303 15.53 -13.16 -6.44
CA PRO A 303 14.94 -14.42 -6.90
C PRO A 303 14.46 -15.37 -5.78
N ARG A 304 14.92 -15.17 -4.54
CA ARG A 304 14.53 -15.97 -3.35
C ARG A 304 13.77 -15.15 -2.31
N GLY A 305 13.40 -13.92 -2.64
CA GLY A 305 12.74 -12.98 -1.74
C GLY A 305 11.52 -12.34 -2.38
N GLN A 306 11.39 -11.03 -2.24
CA GLN A 306 10.31 -10.27 -2.85
C GLN A 306 10.58 -10.08 -4.35
N ILE A 307 9.62 -10.42 -5.20
CA ILE A 307 9.72 -10.19 -6.64
C ILE A 307 8.57 -9.36 -7.21
N ASP A 308 7.38 -9.49 -6.63
CA ASP A 308 6.14 -8.87 -7.11
C ASP A 308 5.01 -9.13 -6.10
N ALA A 309 3.97 -8.29 -6.10
CA ALA A 309 2.72 -8.52 -5.36
C ALA A 309 1.58 -9.04 -6.26
N GLY A 310 1.87 -9.39 -7.52
CA GLY A 310 0.92 -9.81 -8.54
C GLY A 310 0.19 -8.63 -9.19
N LEU A 311 -0.46 -7.81 -8.36
CA LEU A 311 -1.19 -6.61 -8.79
C LEU A 311 -0.25 -5.50 -9.25
N GLY A 312 0.91 -5.37 -8.60
CA GLY A 312 1.95 -4.39 -8.87
C GLY A 312 3.24 -4.82 -8.17
N LYS A 313 4.32 -4.02 -8.26
CA LYS A 313 5.63 -4.40 -7.70
C LYS A 313 5.62 -4.55 -6.18
N GLY A 314 4.86 -3.71 -5.47
CA GLY A 314 4.81 -3.65 -4.01
C GLY A 314 4.10 -2.39 -3.52
N VAL A 315 3.98 -2.20 -2.21
CA VAL A 315 3.35 -1.02 -1.60
C VAL A 315 4.46 -0.04 -1.16
N PRO A 316 4.38 1.27 -1.47
CA PRO A 316 5.40 2.24 -1.10
C PRO A 316 5.44 2.51 0.40
N LEU A 317 6.55 3.09 0.83
CA LEU A 317 6.78 3.52 2.22
C LEU A 317 6.73 5.05 2.32
N GLY A 318 5.52 5.60 2.33
CA GLY A 318 5.31 7.05 2.42
C GLY A 318 4.22 7.43 3.41
N THR A 319 3.83 8.71 3.36
CA THR A 319 2.77 9.25 4.22
C THR A 319 1.42 9.10 3.53
N PRO A 320 0.51 8.23 4.01
CA PRO A 320 -0.86 8.25 3.53
C PRO A 320 -1.61 9.48 4.05
N SER A 321 -2.63 9.87 3.32
CA SER A 321 -3.48 11.03 3.56
C SER A 321 -4.89 10.75 3.11
N LEU A 322 -5.84 11.58 3.55
CA LEU A 322 -7.24 11.48 3.16
C LEU A 322 -7.85 12.89 3.23
N ILE A 323 -8.49 13.29 2.14
CA ILE A 323 -9.44 14.41 2.12
C ILE A 323 -10.83 13.80 1.92
N PRO A 324 -11.81 14.08 2.82
CA PRO A 324 -13.18 13.60 2.66
C PRO A 324 -13.78 14.00 1.30
N PRO A 325 -14.57 13.14 0.65
CA PRO A 325 -15.30 13.50 -0.56
C PRO A 325 -16.22 14.70 -0.32
N THR A 326 -16.29 15.59 -1.30
CA THR A 326 -17.28 16.68 -1.35
C THR A 326 -18.56 16.25 -2.06
N VAL A 327 -18.51 15.12 -2.78
CA VAL A 327 -19.65 14.47 -3.44
C VAL A 327 -19.54 12.94 -3.24
N ASP A 328 -20.57 12.32 -2.68
CA ASP A 328 -20.75 10.88 -2.50
C ASP A 328 -22.16 10.38 -2.88
#